data_AF-A0A945R7Q0-F1
#
_entry.id   AF-A0A945R7Q0-F1
#
_cell.length_a   1.000
_cell.length_b   1.000
_cell.length_c   1.000
_cell.angle_alpha   90.00
_cell.angle_beta   90.00
_cell.angle_gamma   90.00
#
_symmetry.space_group_name_H-M   'P 1'
#
loop_
_entity.id
_entity.type
_entity.pdbx_description
1 polymer ?
#
loop_
_entity_poly.entity_id
_entity_poly.type
_entity_poly.pdbx_seq_one_letter_code
_entity_poly.pdbx_strand_id
1 'polypeptide(L)'
;MNEAFIPIIAIILIFGVLPAVTLYYLNKMKSKKYATLIKLAEIGGAVDPEMLKMLESGGVTGYKSDYRLGLIWLAIGIPITLGVMTAPDAEGVAFTLIPMFVGIAYLISGKLRLREPDNA
;
A
#
# COMPACT_ATOMS: atom_id res chain seq x y z
N MET A 1 8.00 26.81 21.70
CA MET A 1 8.63 25.66 21.02
C MET A 1 9.53 26.23 19.94
N ASN A 2 10.81 25.85 19.88
CA ASN A 2 11.69 26.37 18.83
C ASN A 2 11.18 25.86 17.48
N GLU A 3 11.03 26.77 16.51
CA GLU A 3 10.48 26.51 15.17
C GLU A 3 11.26 25.39 14.44
N ALA A 4 12.52 25.18 14.80
CA ALA A 4 13.37 24.08 14.31
C ALA A 4 12.86 22.67 14.63
N PHE A 5 12.03 22.48 15.68
CA PHE A 5 11.50 21.16 16.02
C PHE A 5 10.33 20.73 15.12
N ILE A 6 9.62 21.68 14.52
CA ILE A 6 8.45 21.42 13.68
C ILE A 6 8.80 20.50 12.49
N PRO A 7 9.83 20.78 11.66
CA PRO A 7 10.18 19.91 10.54
C PRO A 7 10.71 18.54 11.00
N ILE A 8 11.44 18.49 12.11
CA ILE A 8 12.00 17.23 12.65
C ILE A 8 10.87 16.29 13.06
N ILE A 9 9.87 16.80 13.78
CA ILE A 9 8.70 16.03 14.20
C ILE A 9 7.91 15.56 12.97
N ALA A 10 7.73 16.42 11.96
CA ALA A 10 7.02 16.07 10.73
C ALA A 10 7.69 14.89 9.98
N ILE A 11 9.02 14.91 9.85
CA ILE A 11 9.78 13.83 9.19
C ILE A 11 9.62 12.50 9.95
N ILE A 12 9.76 12.53 11.29
CA ILE A 12 9.61 11.33 12.12
C ILE A 12 8.21 10.73 12.00
N LEU A 13 7.18 11.57 11.94
CA LEU A 13 5.80 11.11 11.86
C LEU A 13 5.48 10.48 10.49
N ILE A 14 5.94 11.12 9.40
CA ILE A 14 5.68 10.67 8.03
C ILE A 14 6.49 9.42 7.66
N PHE A 15 7.78 9.38 7.98
CA PHE A 15 8.68 8.30 7.57
C PHE A 15 8.93 7.24 8.65
N GLY A 16 8.73 7.56 9.92
CA GLY A 16 8.91 6.63 11.03
C GLY A 16 7.59 6.00 11.48
N VAL A 17 6.71 6.83 12.06
CA VAL A 17 5.52 6.33 12.78
C VAL A 17 4.49 5.72 11.83
N LEU A 18 4.10 6.44 10.77
CA LEU A 18 3.06 5.97 9.85
C LEU A 18 3.44 4.64 9.15
N PRO A 19 4.66 4.47 8.60
CA PRO A 19 5.06 3.21 7.99
C PRO A 19 5.18 2.07 9.02
N ALA A 20 5.73 2.36 10.21
CA ALA A 20 5.87 1.36 11.26
C ALA A 20 4.51 0.84 11.76
N VAL A 21 3.54 1.73 11.95
CA VAL A 21 2.17 1.35 12.34
C VAL A 21 1.51 0.52 11.24
N THR A 22 1.67 0.91 9.98
CA THR A 22 1.13 0.17 8.84
C THR A 22 1.71 -1.25 8.77
N LEU A 23 3.03 -1.39 8.90
CA LEU A 23 3.71 -2.69 8.93
C LEU A 23 3.29 -3.53 10.14
N TYR A 24 3.14 -2.91 11.31
CA TYR A 24 2.65 -3.59 12.52
C TYR A 24 1.26 -4.19 12.30
N TYR A 25 0.32 -3.41 11.74
CA TYR A 25 -1.03 -3.90 11.46
C TYR A 25 -1.06 -4.99 10.40
N LEU A 26 -0.26 -4.86 9.32
CA LEU A 26 -0.14 -5.89 8.29
C LEU A 26 0.38 -7.21 8.89
N ASN A 27 1.40 -7.16 9.73
CA ASN A 27 1.96 -8.35 10.37
C ASN A 27 0.94 -8.98 11.34
N LYS A 28 0.28 -8.15 12.15
CA LYS A 28 -0.75 -8.60 13.10
C LYS A 28 -1.94 -9.26 12.40
N MET A 29 -2.35 -8.76 11.23
CA MET A 29 -3.39 -9.40 10.42
C MET A 29 -2.96 -10.78 9.91
N LYS A 30 -1.72 -10.92 9.43
CA LYS A 30 -1.18 -12.22 8.98
C LYS A 30 -1.13 -13.23 10.14
N SER A 31 -0.59 -12.85 11.29
CA SER A 31 -0.52 -13.73 12.46
C SER A 31 -1.88 -14.21 12.94
N LYS A 32 -2.92 -13.35 12.89
CA LYS A 32 -4.28 -13.74 13.24
C LYS A 32 -4.87 -14.77 12.27
N LYS A 33 -4.57 -14.67 10.97
CA LYS A 33 -5.03 -15.65 9.96
C LYS A 33 -4.43 -17.04 10.23
N TYR A 34 -3.13 -17.12 10.54
CA TYR A 34 -2.47 -18.39 10.88
C TYR A 34 -2.96 -18.98 12.20
N ALA A 35 -3.24 -18.15 13.21
CA ALA A 35 -3.76 -18.63 14.50
C ALA A 35 -5.14 -19.30 14.37
N THR A 36 -5.99 -18.81 13.45
CA THR A 36 -7.28 -19.43 13.15
C THR A 36 -7.13 -20.79 12.48
N LEU A 37 -6.15 -20.96 11.58
CA LEU A 37 -5.86 -22.25 10.95
C LEU A 37 -5.36 -23.29 11.95
N ILE A 38 -4.46 -22.89 12.84
CA ILE A 38 -3.93 -23.78 13.89
C ILE A 38 -5.09 -24.29 14.75
N LYS A 39 -6.01 -23.41 15.17
CA LYS A 39 -7.21 -23.81 15.92
C LYS A 39 -8.16 -24.72 15.13
N LEU A 40 -8.35 -24.49 13.83
CA LEU A 40 -9.18 -25.36 12.98
C LEU A 40 -8.58 -26.76 12.83
N ALA A 41 -7.25 -26.85 12.69
CA ALA A 41 -6.52 -28.11 12.66
C ALA A 41 -6.57 -28.84 14.01
N GLU A 42 -6.44 -28.12 15.14
CA GLU A 42 -6.52 -28.69 16.50
C GLU A 42 -7.90 -29.26 16.84
N ILE A 43 -8.97 -28.70 16.28
CA ILE A 43 -10.36 -29.17 16.48
C ILE A 43 -10.67 -30.43 15.62
N GLY A 44 -9.72 -30.88 14.80
CA GLY A 44 -9.89 -32.06 13.92
C GLY A 44 -10.63 -31.75 12.62
N GLY A 45 -10.78 -30.47 12.27
CA GLY A 45 -11.28 -30.08 10.96
C GLY A 45 -10.26 -30.42 9.88
N ALA A 46 -10.69 -31.09 8.81
CA ALA A 46 -9.85 -31.31 7.64
C ALA A 46 -9.47 -29.94 7.06
N VAL A 47 -8.18 -29.60 7.13
CA VAL A 47 -7.65 -28.43 6.44
C VAL A 47 -7.61 -28.79 4.96
N ASP A 48 -8.69 -28.47 4.25
CA ASP A 48 -8.77 -28.69 2.81
C ASP A 48 -7.65 -27.88 2.12
N PRO A 49 -6.85 -28.46 1.21
CA PRO A 49 -5.91 -27.72 0.36
C PRO A 49 -6.54 -26.49 -0.30
N GLU A 50 -7.85 -26.49 -0.57
CA GLU A 50 -8.57 -25.32 -1.09
C GLU A 50 -8.62 -24.16 -0.07
N MET A 51 -8.78 -24.44 1.23
CA MET A 51 -8.73 -23.44 2.30
C MET A 51 -7.34 -22.80 2.46
N LEU A 52 -6.28 -23.58 2.23
CA LEU A 52 -4.90 -23.07 2.21
C LEU A 52 -4.68 -22.16 0.99
N LYS A 53 -5.17 -22.55 -0.19
CA LYS A 53 -5.14 -21.72 -1.41
C LYS A 53 -5.91 -20.40 -1.22
N MET A 54 -7.06 -20.41 -0.55
CA MET A 54 -7.82 -19.19 -0.21
C MET A 54 -7.06 -18.26 0.74
N LEU A 55 -6.22 -18.81 1.61
CA LEU A 55 -5.44 -18.03 2.57
C LEU A 55 -4.22 -17.36 1.92
N GLU A 56 -3.54 -18.07 1.01
CA GLU A 56 -2.43 -17.54 0.21
C GLU A 56 -2.91 -16.51 -0.82
N SER A 57 -4.00 -16.80 -1.52
CA SER A 57 -4.60 -15.88 -2.50
C SER A 57 -5.21 -14.63 -1.86
N GLY A 58 -5.65 -14.68 -0.59
CA GLY A 58 -6.14 -13.53 0.15
C GLY A 58 -5.11 -12.43 0.43
N GLY A 59 -3.85 -12.61 0.00
CA GLY A 59 -2.79 -11.61 0.02
C GLY A 59 -2.37 -11.09 -1.36
N VAL A 60 -2.80 -11.72 -2.45
CA VAL A 60 -2.48 -11.26 -3.81
C VAL A 60 -3.49 -10.17 -4.15
N THR A 61 -3.07 -8.91 -4.06
CA THR A 61 -3.86 -7.79 -4.59
C THR A 61 -4.15 -8.11 -6.06
N GLY A 62 -5.39 -8.39 -6.42
CA GLY A 62 -5.74 -8.68 -7.82
C GLY A 62 -5.46 -7.46 -8.70
N TYR A 63 -5.30 -7.64 -10.02
CA TYR A 63 -5.01 -6.55 -10.96
C TYR A 63 -5.95 -5.33 -10.82
N LYS A 64 -7.23 -5.57 -10.46
CA LYS A 64 -8.23 -4.52 -10.21
C LYS A 64 -7.85 -3.64 -9.02
N SER A 65 -7.24 -4.23 -7.99
CA SER A 65 -6.74 -3.51 -6.82
C SER A 65 -5.57 -2.62 -7.20
N ASP A 66 -4.63 -3.11 -8.00
CA ASP A 66 -3.45 -2.34 -8.43
C ASP A 66 -3.86 -1.16 -9.32
N TYR A 67 -4.78 -1.35 -10.26
CA TYR A 67 -5.35 -0.26 -11.05
C TYR A 67 -6.07 0.79 -10.21
N ARG A 68 -6.89 0.34 -9.25
CA ARG A 68 -7.61 1.23 -8.35
C ARG A 68 -6.64 2.06 -7.50
N LEU A 69 -5.60 1.43 -6.97
CA LEU A 69 -4.54 2.13 -6.23
C LEU A 69 -3.82 3.15 -7.12
N GLY A 70 -3.48 2.78 -8.36
CA GLY A 70 -2.84 3.68 -9.31
C GLY A 70 -3.67 4.93 -9.61
N LEU A 71 -4.97 4.77 -9.83
CA LEU A 71 -5.91 5.88 -10.05
C LEU A 71 -6.04 6.78 -8.82
N ILE A 72 -6.09 6.21 -7.61
CA ILE A 72 -6.16 6.99 -6.36
C ILE A 72 -4.89 7.84 -6.20
N TRP A 73 -3.72 7.24 -6.42
CA TRP A 73 -2.44 7.96 -6.33
C TRP A 73 -2.31 9.07 -7.36
N LEU A 74 -2.82 8.87 -8.59
CA LEU A 74 -2.90 9.95 -9.59
C LEU A 74 -3.87 11.06 -9.18
N ALA A 75 -5.05 10.69 -8.65
CA ALA A 75 -6.04 11.67 -8.18
C ALA A 75 -5.52 12.52 -7.01
N ILE A 76 -4.54 12.02 -6.25
CA ILE A 76 -3.84 12.77 -5.20
C ILE A 76 -2.66 13.56 -5.79
N GLY A 77 -1.83 12.93 -6.63
CA GLY A 77 -0.61 13.54 -7.15
C GLY A 77 -0.83 14.71 -8.12
N ILE A 78 -1.88 14.65 -8.95
CA ILE A 78 -2.18 15.70 -9.95
C ILE A 78 -2.58 17.02 -9.25
N PRO A 79 -3.56 17.06 -8.33
CA PRO A 79 -3.93 18.30 -7.65
C PRO A 79 -2.81 18.87 -6.79
N ILE A 80 -2.04 18.02 -6.09
CA ILE A 80 -0.92 18.49 -5.25
C ILE A 80 0.15 19.15 -6.12
N THR A 81 0.53 18.52 -7.23
CA THR A 81 1.54 19.08 -8.14
C THR A 81 1.06 20.39 -8.76
N LEU A 82 -0.18 20.43 -9.26
CA LEU A 82 -0.75 21.67 -9.82
C LEU A 82 -0.83 22.78 -8.77
N GLY A 83 -1.19 22.45 -7.52
CA GLY A 83 -1.27 23.41 -6.42
C GLY A 83 0.08 24.01 -6.01
N VAL A 84 1.17 23.24 -6.10
CA VAL A 84 2.52 23.77 -5.81
C VAL A 84 3.10 24.52 -7.01
N MET A 85 2.79 24.11 -8.25
CA MET A 85 3.22 24.83 -9.45
C MET A 85 2.61 26.23 -9.58
N THR A 86 1.46 26.49 -8.96
CA THR A 86 0.85 27.83 -8.92
C THR A 86 1.36 28.69 -7.76
N ALA A 87 2.19 28.14 -6.86
CA ALA A 87 2.79 28.89 -5.76
C ALA A 87 3.94 29.78 -6.26
N PRO A 88 4.13 30.99 -5.69
CA PRO A 88 5.15 31.95 -6.14
C PRO A 88 6.58 31.41 -6.13
N ASP A 89 6.88 30.55 -5.15
CA ASP A 89 8.24 30.08 -4.90
C ASP A 89 8.50 28.73 -5.58
N ALA A 90 7.45 28.01 -5.99
CA ALA A 90 7.45 26.68 -6.62
C ALA A 90 8.42 25.65 -5.99
N GLU A 91 8.82 25.86 -4.74
CA GLU A 91 9.75 25.00 -4.04
C GLU A 91 9.07 23.67 -3.72
N GLY A 92 9.74 22.56 -4.04
CA GLY A 92 9.25 21.23 -3.71
C GLY A 92 8.32 20.57 -4.73
N VAL A 93 8.16 21.13 -5.94
CA VAL A 93 7.45 20.46 -7.06
C VAL A 93 8.02 19.04 -7.32
N ALA A 94 9.34 18.85 -7.17
CA ALA A 94 9.95 17.53 -7.31
C ALA A 94 9.37 16.48 -6.33
N PHE A 95 9.03 16.90 -5.11
CA PHE A 95 8.44 16.02 -4.10
C PHE A 95 6.96 15.76 -4.36
N THR A 96 6.23 16.69 -4.97
CA THR A 96 4.82 16.50 -5.32
C THR A 96 4.62 15.55 -6.49
N LEU A 97 5.64 15.36 -7.33
CA LEU A 97 5.61 14.39 -8.43
C LEU A 97 5.64 12.93 -7.95
N ILE A 98 6.17 12.67 -6.75
CA ILE A 98 6.31 11.31 -6.18
C ILE A 98 4.99 10.53 -6.21
N PRO A 99 3.87 11.01 -5.64
CA PRO A 99 2.58 10.32 -5.73
C PRO A 99 2.10 10.09 -7.16
N MET A 100 2.43 10.97 -8.11
CA MET A 100 2.12 10.76 -9.53
C MET A 100 2.88 9.56 -10.11
N PHE A 101 4.20 9.48 -9.86
CA PHE A 101 5.02 8.36 -10.30
C PHE A 101 4.61 7.04 -9.64
N VAL A 102 4.24 7.06 -8.35
CA VAL A 102 3.68 5.89 -7.65
C VAL A 102 2.38 5.45 -8.33
N GLY A 103 1.49 6.38 -8.66
CA GLY A 103 0.25 6.08 -9.38
C GLY A 103 0.50 5.44 -10.75
N ILE A 104 1.43 5.98 -11.53
CA ILE A 104 1.83 5.42 -12.82
C ILE A 104 2.41 4.01 -12.66
N ALA A 105 3.26 3.79 -11.66
CA ALA A 105 3.84 2.47 -11.41
C ALA A 105 2.77 1.41 -11.11
N TYR A 106 1.76 1.76 -10.31
CA TYR A 106 0.62 0.87 -10.04
C TYR A 106 -0.24 0.59 -11.27
N LEU A 107 -0.48 1.59 -12.13
CA LEU A 107 -1.19 1.39 -13.40
C LEU A 107 -0.42 0.47 -14.35
N ILE A 108 0.89 0.66 -14.47
CA ILE A 108 1.76 -0.21 -15.29
C ILE A 108 1.78 -1.62 -14.71
N SER A 109 1.95 -1.77 -13.39
CA SER A 109 1.93 -3.07 -12.72
C SER A 109 0.61 -3.81 -12.96
N GLY A 110 -0.53 -3.13 -12.80
CA GLY A 110 -1.84 -3.69 -13.12
C GLY A 110 -1.96 -4.09 -14.59
N LYS A 111 -1.42 -3.30 -15.53
CA LYS A 111 -1.41 -3.62 -16.97
C LYS A 111 -0.52 -4.81 -17.32
N LEU A 112 0.63 -4.95 -16.66
CA LEU A 112 1.55 -6.07 -16.86
C LEU A 112 0.96 -7.38 -16.30
N ARG A 113 0.33 -7.32 -15.11
CA ARG A 113 -0.42 -8.46 -14.55
C ARG A 113 -1.61 -8.90 -15.39
N LEU A 114 -2.25 -8.00 -16.12
CA LEU A 114 -3.29 -8.36 -17.10
C LEU A 114 -2.74 -9.11 -18.33
N ARG A 115 -1.43 -9.03 -18.59
CA ARG A 115 -0.77 -9.70 -19.74
C ARG A 115 -0.19 -11.05 -19.37
N GLU A 116 0.10 -11.28 -18.10
CA GLU A 116 0.43 -12.61 -17.60
C GLU A 116 -0.89 -13.36 -17.39
N PRO A 117 -1.13 -14.51 -18.05
CA PRO A 117 -2.24 -15.36 -17.64
C PRO A 117 -2.01 -15.72 -16.17
N ASP A 118 -3.04 -15.58 -15.34
CA ASP A 118 -3.03 -16.09 -13.97
C ASP A 118 -2.70 -17.59 -14.07
N ASN A 119 -1.42 -17.95 -13.91
CA ASN A 119 -0.99 -19.33 -13.78
C ASN A 119 -1.42 -19.77 -12.37
N ALA A 120 -2.69 -20.14 -12.24
CA ALA A 120 -3.33 -20.67 -11.03
C ALA A 120 -3.43 -22.20 -11.05
#